data_AF-A0A8T0CXC5-F1
#
_entry.id   AF-A0A8T0CXC5-F1
#
_cell.length_a   1.000
_cell.length_b   1.000
_cell.length_c   1.000
_cell.angle_alpha   90.00
_cell.angle_beta   90.00
_cell.angle_gamma   90.00
#
_symmetry.space_group_name_H-M   'P 1'
#
loop_
_entity.id
_entity.type
_entity.pdbx_description
1 polymer ?
#
loop_
_entity_poly.entity_id
_entity_poly.type
_entity_poly.pdbx_seq_one_letter_code
_entity_poly.pdbx_strand_id
1 'polypeptide(L)'
;MTAMMNSSAKLTFICFLLLTSCAGDFWVKTHAEIQNNIPAEAPLKRVEIQNNLPAGTTLIVHCKSIDVDLGVHHLTTQSWSFSFNPLQVRKSVFICGFAWPGQLKLFDIYVASRDMNACVECIWKISPDGPCRLDQATNKFDVCFSWDPPAQYERKPLI
;
A
#
# COMPACT_ATOMS: atom_id res chain seq x y z
N MET A 1 69.81 -3.12 45.76
CA MET A 1 70.45 -1.89 45.22
C MET A 1 70.08 -1.80 43.76
N THR A 2 68.94 -1.17 43.48
CA THR A 2 68.74 0.25 43.13
C THR A 2 68.75 0.47 41.62
N ALA A 3 67.60 0.92 41.15
CA ALA A 3 67.23 1.26 39.79
C ALA A 3 67.95 2.52 39.26
N MET A 4 67.71 2.80 37.97
CA MET A 4 67.40 4.10 37.31
C MET A 4 67.90 3.97 35.84
N MET A 5 67.08 3.95 34.78
CA MET A 5 66.05 4.88 34.23
C MET A 5 66.56 5.53 32.93
N ASN A 6 65.68 5.58 31.90
CA ASN A 6 65.42 6.66 30.92
C ASN A 6 65.13 6.08 29.51
N SER A 7 64.29 6.66 28.66
CA SER A 7 63.18 7.62 28.75
C SER A 7 62.53 7.62 27.35
N SER A 8 61.27 8.03 27.31
CA SER A 8 60.27 8.00 26.25
C SER A 8 60.54 8.86 24.99
N ALA A 9 59.95 8.45 23.84
CA ALA A 9 58.80 9.14 23.19
C ALA A 9 58.87 9.24 21.65
N LYS A 10 57.83 8.66 21.02
CA LYS A 10 56.98 9.19 19.93
C LYS A 10 57.66 9.74 18.66
N LEU A 11 57.57 8.96 17.58
CA LEU A 11 57.94 9.34 16.22
C LEU A 11 56.88 10.29 15.63
N THR A 12 57.25 11.57 15.51
CA THR A 12 56.42 12.65 14.97
C THR A 12 56.34 12.63 13.45
N PHE A 13 55.11 12.71 12.96
CA PHE A 13 54.66 13.17 11.64
C PHE A 13 55.33 14.50 11.24
N ILE A 14 55.69 14.69 9.96
CA ILE A 14 55.38 15.88 9.11
C ILE A 14 56.29 15.99 7.85
N CYS A 15 55.62 16.27 6.72
CA CYS A 15 56.08 16.90 5.46
C CYS A 15 57.08 16.19 4.53
N PHE A 16 56.52 15.46 3.57
CA PHE A 16 56.88 15.66 2.15
C PHE A 16 55.60 15.70 1.30
N LEU A 17 54.89 16.83 1.34
CA LEU A 17 54.30 17.39 0.11
C LEU A 17 55.46 18.23 -0.46
N LEU A 18 55.98 17.98 -1.66
CA LEU A 18 55.34 18.30 -2.92
C LEU A 18 56.00 17.50 -4.06
N LEU A 19 55.20 17.17 -5.09
CA LEU A 19 55.60 16.84 -6.47
C LEU A 19 55.76 15.37 -6.89
N THR A 20 54.89 14.46 -6.46
CA THR A 20 54.39 13.44 -7.41
C THR A 20 52.87 13.38 -7.33
N SER A 21 52.25 14.09 -8.29
CA SER A 21 50.92 13.87 -8.85
C SER A 21 49.82 13.41 -7.90
N CYS A 22 48.90 14.33 -7.57
CA CYS A 22 47.57 13.99 -7.08
C CYS A 22 46.84 13.08 -8.07
N ALA A 23 46.88 11.77 -7.86
CA ALA A 23 45.83 10.83 -8.26
C ALA A 23 46.16 9.49 -7.59
N GLY A 24 45.54 9.23 -6.45
CA GLY A 24 45.49 7.89 -5.89
C GLY A 24 44.63 7.03 -6.81
N ASP A 25 45.24 6.45 -7.84
CA ASP A 25 44.55 5.56 -8.79
C ASP A 25 45.03 4.12 -8.60
N PHE A 26 44.78 3.59 -7.42
CA PHE A 26 44.66 2.15 -7.26
C PHE A 26 43.50 1.90 -6.30
N TRP A 27 42.57 1.04 -6.72
CA TRP A 27 41.25 0.77 -6.14
C TRP A 27 40.09 1.69 -6.58
N VAL A 28 39.94 1.99 -7.87
CA VAL A 28 38.60 2.36 -8.40
C VAL A 28 38.28 1.58 -9.66
N LYS A 29 37.19 0.80 -9.55
CA LYS A 29 36.32 0.21 -10.59
C LYS A 29 36.73 -1.14 -11.23
N THR A 30 36.59 -2.21 -10.44
CA THR A 30 35.88 -3.39 -10.92
C THR A 30 34.38 -3.10 -10.99
N HIS A 31 33.85 -3.26 -12.19
CA HIS A 31 32.47 -3.26 -12.69
C HIS A 31 31.37 -3.59 -11.65
N ALA A 32 30.44 -2.66 -11.48
CA ALA A 32 29.01 -2.94 -11.39
C ALA A 32 28.26 -1.61 -11.48
N GLU A 33 27.90 -1.18 -12.70
CA GLU A 33 26.62 -0.50 -12.83
C GLU A 33 25.54 -1.54 -12.56
N ILE A 34 25.16 -1.64 -11.29
CA ILE A 34 23.78 -1.90 -10.94
C ILE A 34 23.39 -0.66 -10.15
N GLN A 35 23.11 0.44 -10.86
CA GLN A 35 22.03 1.27 -10.35
C GLN A 35 20.85 0.32 -10.27
N ASN A 36 20.55 -0.07 -9.04
CA ASN A 36 19.42 -0.88 -8.67
C ASN A 36 18.23 -0.44 -9.52
N ASN A 37 17.91 -1.25 -10.52
CA ASN A 37 16.65 -1.18 -11.24
C ASN A 37 15.56 -1.74 -10.31
N ILE A 38 15.55 -1.27 -9.05
CA ILE A 38 14.47 -1.49 -8.11
C ILE A 38 13.33 -0.67 -8.69
N PRO A 39 12.22 -1.31 -9.09
CA PRO A 39 11.04 -0.56 -9.47
C PRO A 39 10.71 0.37 -8.31
N ALA A 40 10.63 1.65 -8.61
CA ALA A 40 10.07 2.65 -7.72
C ALA A 40 8.81 2.06 -7.06
N GLU A 41 8.75 2.21 -5.74
CA GLU A 41 7.66 1.73 -4.88
C GLU A 41 6.32 1.77 -5.60
N ALA A 42 5.60 0.63 -5.66
CA ALA A 42 4.33 0.56 -6.37
C ALA A 42 3.41 1.71 -5.90
N PRO A 43 2.71 2.40 -6.82
CA PRO A 43 1.93 3.56 -6.45
C PRO A 43 0.88 3.18 -5.40
N LEU A 44 0.71 4.04 -4.39
CA LEU A 44 -0.36 3.90 -3.40
C LEU A 44 -1.70 3.77 -4.11
N LYS A 45 -2.49 2.80 -3.67
CA LYS A 45 -3.86 2.59 -4.15
C LYS A 45 -4.81 3.29 -3.22
N ARG A 46 -5.85 3.90 -3.78
CA ARG A 46 -6.98 4.45 -3.03
C ARG A 46 -8.26 3.77 -3.47
N VAL A 47 -9.04 3.32 -2.51
CA VAL A 47 -10.38 2.77 -2.73
C VAL A 47 -11.37 3.77 -2.17
N GLU A 48 -12.33 4.19 -3.00
CA GLU A 48 -13.43 5.05 -2.58
C GLU A 48 -14.76 4.31 -2.76
N ILE A 49 -15.61 4.41 -1.76
CA ILE A 49 -16.92 3.78 -1.70
C ILE A 49 -17.97 4.88 -1.63
N GLN A 50 -18.83 4.91 -2.63
CA GLN A 50 -19.92 5.86 -2.77
C GLN A 50 -21.25 5.15 -2.51
N ASN A 51 -22.06 5.73 -1.64
CA ASN A 51 -23.42 5.26 -1.42
C ASN A 51 -24.30 5.65 -2.63
N ASN A 52 -24.79 4.63 -3.36
CA ASN A 52 -25.72 4.79 -4.48
C ASN A 52 -27.07 4.08 -4.19
N LEU A 53 -27.44 3.98 -2.90
CA LEU A 53 -28.75 3.55 -2.45
C LEU A 53 -29.79 4.68 -2.61
N PRO A 54 -31.10 4.38 -2.51
CA PRO A 54 -32.14 5.41 -2.53
C PRO A 54 -31.87 6.52 -1.50
N ALA A 55 -32.22 7.76 -1.88
CA ALA A 55 -31.97 8.94 -1.06
C ALA A 55 -32.46 8.77 0.39
N GLY A 56 -31.63 9.18 1.35
CA GLY A 56 -31.91 9.03 2.78
C GLY A 56 -31.54 7.67 3.37
N THR A 57 -31.10 6.70 2.57
CA THR A 57 -30.62 5.40 3.07
C THR A 57 -29.17 5.51 3.52
N THR A 58 -28.88 5.21 4.78
CA THR A 58 -27.50 5.08 5.27
C THR A 58 -26.93 3.72 4.91
N LEU A 59 -25.79 3.74 4.23
CA LEU A 59 -24.96 2.56 3.99
C LEU A 59 -23.92 2.43 5.11
N ILE A 60 -23.93 1.31 5.82
CA ILE A 60 -22.91 0.95 6.81
C ILE A 60 -21.86 0.09 6.13
N VAL A 61 -20.59 0.50 6.24
CA VAL A 61 -19.45 -0.15 5.60
C VAL A 61 -18.47 -0.60 6.67
N HIS A 62 -18.05 -1.86 6.64
CA HIS A 62 -16.94 -2.33 7.43
C HIS A 62 -15.98 -3.13 6.56
N CYS A 63 -14.77 -2.61 6.38
CA CYS A 63 -13.76 -3.21 5.52
C CYS A 63 -12.58 -3.73 6.33
N LYS A 64 -12.06 -4.89 5.95
CA LYS A 64 -10.81 -5.41 6.49
C LYS A 64 -10.02 -6.19 5.45
N SER A 65 -8.72 -6.25 5.67
CA SER A 65 -7.82 -7.23 5.09
C SER A 65 -7.41 -8.24 6.18
N ILE A 66 -6.41 -9.08 5.90
CA ILE A 66 -5.92 -10.07 6.85
C ILE A 66 -5.21 -9.45 8.05
N ASP A 67 -4.42 -8.39 7.84
CA ASP A 67 -3.64 -7.74 8.92
C ASP A 67 -4.18 -6.37 9.33
N VAL A 68 -5.18 -5.83 8.61
CA VAL A 68 -5.67 -4.45 8.79
C VAL A 68 -7.19 -4.44 8.85
N ASP A 69 -7.73 -3.90 9.94
CA ASP A 69 -9.15 -3.61 10.08
C ASP A 69 -9.34 -2.08 9.93
N LEU A 70 -10.22 -1.67 9.02
CA LEU A 70 -10.49 -0.26 8.72
C LEU A 70 -11.68 0.29 9.51
N GLY A 71 -12.34 -0.55 10.32
CA GLY A 71 -13.48 -0.19 11.15
C GLY A 71 -14.78 0.06 10.38
N VAL A 72 -15.78 0.54 11.11
CA VAL A 72 -17.15 0.77 10.63
C VAL A 72 -17.36 2.24 10.26
N HIS A 73 -17.96 2.48 9.10
CA HIS A 73 -18.26 3.81 8.56
C HIS A 73 -19.73 3.91 8.14
N HIS A 74 -20.35 5.06 8.37
CA HIS A 74 -21.78 5.31 8.06
C HIS A 74 -21.89 6.36 6.96
N LEU A 75 -22.41 5.99 5.80
CA LEU A 75 -22.46 6.83 4.59
C LEU A 75 -23.91 7.15 4.24
N THR A 76 -24.40 8.35 4.57
CA THR A 76 -25.78 8.77 4.22
C THR A 76 -25.83 9.56 2.91
N THR A 77 -24.96 10.55 2.74
CA THR A 77 -24.89 11.40 1.53
C THR A 77 -23.46 11.57 0.99
N GLN A 78 -22.47 10.98 1.68
CA GLN A 78 -21.04 11.13 1.39
C GLN A 78 -20.43 9.81 0.92
N SER A 79 -19.17 9.87 0.49
CA SER A 79 -18.32 8.71 0.26
C SER A 79 -17.32 8.52 1.39
N TRP A 80 -16.75 7.32 1.47
CA TRP A 80 -15.61 7.05 2.34
C TRP A 80 -14.50 6.38 1.54
N SER A 81 -13.25 6.64 1.92
CA SER A 81 -12.10 6.12 1.21
C SER A 81 -10.95 5.79 2.13
N PHE A 82 -10.10 4.86 1.68
CA PHE A 82 -8.85 4.52 2.33
C PHE A 82 -7.75 4.31 1.29
N SER A 83 -6.50 4.53 1.69
CA SER A 83 -5.32 4.32 0.85
C SER A 83 -4.40 3.28 1.47
N PHE A 84 -3.72 2.50 0.64
CA PHE A 84 -2.80 1.47 1.08
C PHE A 84 -1.71 1.20 0.03
N ASN A 85 -0.58 0.65 0.47
CA ASN A 85 0.44 0.12 -0.44
C ASN A 85 0.09 -1.34 -0.77
N PRO A 86 -0.18 -1.68 -2.05
CA PRO A 86 -0.60 -3.02 -2.42
C PRO A 86 0.48 -4.09 -2.17
N LEU A 87 1.75 -3.70 -2.04
CA LEU A 87 2.88 -4.59 -1.73
C LEU A 87 2.99 -4.91 -0.23
N GLN A 88 2.40 -4.08 0.64
CA GLN A 88 2.47 -4.26 2.10
C GLN A 88 1.26 -5.03 2.66
N VAL A 89 0.15 -5.06 1.91
CA VAL A 89 -1.07 -5.78 2.32
C VAL A 89 -0.96 -7.25 1.93
N ARG A 90 -0.91 -8.16 2.92
CA ARG A 90 -0.84 -9.61 2.64
C ARG A 90 -2.08 -10.08 1.87
N LYS A 91 -1.85 -10.89 0.84
CA LYS A 91 -2.84 -11.31 -0.18
C LYS A 91 -3.41 -10.18 -1.04
N SER A 92 -3.17 -8.91 -0.69
CA SER A 92 -3.65 -7.71 -1.41
C SER A 92 -5.16 -7.77 -1.72
N VAL A 93 -5.95 -8.20 -0.73
CA VAL A 93 -7.41 -8.24 -0.78
C VAL A 93 -8.00 -7.45 0.39
N PHE A 94 -9.03 -6.65 0.11
CA PHE A 94 -9.90 -6.06 1.13
C PHE A 94 -11.32 -6.57 0.94
N ILE A 95 -11.88 -7.12 2.00
CA ILE A 95 -13.26 -7.62 2.06
C ILE A 95 -14.08 -6.59 2.84
N CYS A 96 -15.20 -6.18 2.29
CA CYS A 96 -16.11 -5.26 2.94
C CYS A 96 -17.49 -5.88 3.17
N GLY A 97 -18.01 -5.67 4.37
CA GLY A 97 -19.43 -5.80 4.68
C GLY A 97 -20.17 -4.50 4.39
N PHE A 98 -21.30 -4.63 3.71
CA PHE A 98 -22.21 -3.54 3.37
C PHE A 98 -23.57 -3.85 3.98
N ALA A 99 -24.03 -3.01 4.90
CA ALA A 99 -25.32 -3.17 5.55
C ALA A 99 -26.20 -1.94 5.36
N TRP A 100 -27.48 -2.18 5.12
CA TRP A 100 -28.55 -1.18 5.09
C TRP A 100 -29.86 -1.91 5.45
N PRO A 101 -31.01 -1.22 5.60
CA PRO A 101 -32.23 -1.84 6.15
C PRO A 101 -32.59 -3.18 5.48
N GLY A 102 -32.57 -4.26 6.27
CA GLY A 102 -32.92 -5.61 5.84
C GLY A 102 -31.90 -6.30 4.92
N GLN A 103 -30.73 -5.70 4.70
CA GLN A 103 -29.71 -6.23 3.79
C GLN A 103 -28.34 -6.27 4.44
N LEU A 104 -27.65 -7.37 4.23
CA LEU A 104 -26.23 -7.54 4.52
C LEU A 104 -25.58 -8.21 3.32
N LYS A 105 -24.60 -7.53 2.72
CA LYS A 105 -23.83 -8.02 1.58
C LYS A 105 -22.35 -8.02 1.89
N LEU A 106 -21.63 -8.96 1.29
CA LEU A 106 -20.18 -9.02 1.32
C LEU A 106 -19.67 -8.83 -0.10
N PHE A 107 -18.54 -8.14 -0.22
CA PHE A 107 -17.84 -8.03 -1.49
C PHE A 107 -16.35 -7.75 -1.26
N ASP A 108 -15.52 -8.37 -2.09
CA ASP A 108 -14.09 -8.09 -2.14
C ASP A 108 -13.87 -6.78 -2.91
N ILE A 109 -13.90 -5.65 -2.17
CA ILE A 109 -13.84 -4.30 -2.74
C ILE A 109 -12.51 -4.01 -3.45
N TYR A 110 -11.46 -4.73 -3.06
CA TYR A 110 -10.18 -4.71 -3.74
C TYR A 110 -9.61 -6.12 -3.83
N VAL A 111 -9.19 -6.52 -5.02
CA VAL A 111 -8.47 -7.76 -5.28
C VAL A 111 -7.31 -7.44 -6.22
N ALA A 112 -6.06 -7.66 -5.81
CA ALA A 112 -4.90 -7.32 -6.63
C ALA A 112 -4.94 -7.90 -8.05
N SER A 113 -5.36 -9.15 -8.24
CA SER A 113 -5.45 -9.76 -9.57
C SER A 113 -6.47 -9.07 -10.48
N ARG A 114 -7.49 -8.41 -9.92
CA ARG A 114 -8.53 -7.66 -10.64
C ARG A 114 -8.16 -6.19 -10.82
N ASP A 115 -7.64 -5.56 -9.76
CA ASP A 115 -7.61 -4.09 -9.65
C ASP A 115 -6.22 -3.48 -9.78
N MET A 116 -5.14 -4.24 -9.56
CA MET A 116 -3.77 -3.70 -9.52
C MET A 116 -3.42 -2.88 -10.76
N ASN A 117 -3.79 -3.38 -11.95
CA ASN A 117 -3.54 -2.72 -13.23
C ASN A 117 -4.75 -1.95 -13.76
N ALA A 118 -5.90 -2.05 -13.10
CA ALA A 118 -7.17 -1.52 -13.60
C ALA A 118 -7.53 -0.14 -13.01
N CYS A 119 -6.98 0.21 -11.84
CA CYS A 119 -7.16 1.52 -11.23
C CYS A 119 -6.04 1.86 -10.25
N VAL A 120 -5.67 3.14 -10.16
CA VAL A 120 -4.94 3.72 -9.01
C VAL A 120 -5.94 4.23 -7.97
N GLU A 121 -6.93 5.00 -8.46
CA GLU A 121 -8.13 5.42 -7.75
C GLU A 121 -9.28 4.49 -8.13
N CYS A 122 -9.57 3.53 -7.27
CA CYS A 122 -10.63 2.53 -7.46
C CYS A 122 -11.92 3.05 -6.82
N ILE A 123 -12.73 3.74 -7.61
CA ILE A 123 -13.99 4.34 -7.15
C ILE A 123 -15.14 3.37 -7.40
N TRP A 124 -15.90 3.07 -6.35
CA TRP A 124 -17.00 2.11 -6.36
C TRP A 124 -18.32 2.79 -5.98
N LYS A 125 -19.37 2.50 -6.72
CA LYS A 125 -20.76 2.76 -6.32
C LYS A 125 -21.39 1.50 -5.78
N ILE A 126 -21.98 1.60 -4.61
CA ILE A 126 -22.72 0.52 -3.97
C ILE A 126 -24.21 0.72 -4.19
N SER A 127 -24.83 -0.20 -4.93
CA SER A 127 -26.26 -0.17 -5.29
C SER A 127 -26.95 -1.46 -4.86
N PRO A 128 -28.29 -1.51 -4.79
CA PRO A 128 -29.00 -2.74 -4.42
C PRO A 128 -28.64 -3.95 -5.29
N ASP A 129 -28.39 -3.73 -6.59
CA ASP A 129 -28.10 -4.78 -7.57
C ASP A 129 -26.65 -5.28 -7.52
N GLY A 130 -25.73 -4.48 -6.98
CA GLY A 130 -24.32 -4.81 -6.92
C GLY A 130 -23.39 -3.60 -6.83
N PRO A 131 -22.10 -3.85 -6.57
CA PRO A 131 -21.05 -2.86 -6.68
C PRO A 131 -20.64 -2.65 -8.15
N CYS A 132 -20.50 -1.39 -8.55
CA CYS A 132 -19.95 -1.00 -9.85
C CYS A 132 -18.73 -0.12 -9.67
N ARG A 133 -17.62 -0.44 -10.35
CA ARG A 133 -16.40 0.36 -10.35
C ARG A 133 -16.40 1.33 -11.53
N LEU A 134 -15.83 2.51 -11.32
CA LEU A 134 -15.53 3.45 -12.40
C LEU A 134 -14.46 2.85 -13.33
N ASP A 135 -14.79 2.72 -14.61
CA ASP A 135 -13.81 2.53 -15.66
C ASP A 135 -13.14 3.87 -15.97
N GLN A 136 -11.83 3.94 -15.75
CA GLN A 136 -11.05 5.17 -15.98
C GLN A 136 -10.92 5.52 -17.47
N ALA A 137 -11.09 4.54 -18.38
CA ALA A 137 -11.01 4.78 -19.82
C ALA A 137 -12.30 5.41 -20.38
N THR A 138 -13.46 4.97 -19.89
CA THR A 138 -14.78 5.44 -20.38
C THR A 138 -15.41 6.49 -19.48
N ASN A 139 -14.88 6.66 -18.26
CA ASN A 139 -15.43 7.49 -17.19
C ASN A 139 -16.88 7.11 -16.82
N LYS A 140 -17.20 5.82 -16.85
CA LYS A 140 -18.52 5.26 -16.53
C LYS A 140 -18.43 4.19 -15.44
N PHE A 141 -19.50 4.03 -14.67
CA PHE A 141 -19.63 2.95 -13.68
C PHE A 141 -20.23 1.70 -14.33
N ASP A 142 -19.55 1.15 -15.33
CA ASP A 142 -20.02 0.02 -16.14
C ASP A 142 -19.28 -1.30 -15.84
N VAL A 143 -18.22 -1.26 -15.01
CA VAL A 143 -17.56 -2.46 -14.49
C VAL A 143 -18.28 -2.94 -13.22
N CYS A 144 -19.42 -3.61 -13.43
CA CYS A 144 -20.31 -4.08 -12.36
C CYS A 144 -20.11 -5.55 -12.03
N PHE A 145 -20.33 -5.89 -10.76
CA PHE A 145 -20.26 -7.26 -10.25
C PHE A 145 -21.57 -7.58 -9.53
N SER A 146 -21.97 -8.85 -9.58
CA SER A 146 -23.02 -9.34 -8.69
C SER A 146 -22.52 -9.36 -7.26
N TRP A 147 -23.43 -9.21 -6.30
CA TRP A 147 -23.12 -9.53 -4.92
C TRP A 147 -22.63 -10.97 -4.79
N ASP A 148 -21.62 -11.18 -3.95
CA ASP A 148 -21.24 -12.53 -3.59
C ASP A 148 -22.50 -13.25 -3.06
N PRO A 149 -22.80 -14.48 -3.53
CA PRO A 149 -23.74 -15.30 -2.79
C PRO A 149 -23.24 -15.39 -1.35
N PRO A 150 -24.11 -15.42 -0.33
CA PRO A 150 -23.68 -15.69 1.03
C PRO A 150 -22.90 -17.00 1.02
N ALA A 151 -21.57 -16.89 1.08
CA ALA A 151 -20.70 -18.01 0.79
C ALA A 151 -20.88 -19.03 1.90
N GLN A 152 -20.99 -20.29 1.47
CA GLN A 152 -21.15 -21.50 2.29
C GLN A 152 -19.85 -21.88 3.02
N TYR A 153 -18.99 -20.89 3.24
CA TYR A 153 -17.79 -20.95 4.06
C TYR A 153 -17.99 -19.89 5.13
N GLU A 154 -17.95 -20.29 6.40
CA GLU A 154 -18.15 -19.48 7.60
C GLU A 154 -17.17 -18.28 7.65
N ARG A 155 -17.42 -17.26 6.82
CA ARG A 155 -16.79 -15.94 6.96
C ARG A 155 -17.43 -15.35 8.21
N LYS A 156 -16.70 -15.39 9.34
CA LYS A 156 -17.11 -14.76 10.61
C LYS A 156 -17.74 -13.39 10.30
N PRO A 157 -18.94 -13.09 10.82
CA PRO A 157 -19.62 -11.83 10.55
C PRO A 157 -18.67 -10.65 10.75
N LEU A 158 -18.63 -9.78 9.75
CA LEU A 158 -17.90 -8.52 9.84
C LEU A 158 -18.70 -7.46 10.59
N ILE A 159 -19.78 -7.82 11.29
CA ILE A 159 -20.66 -6.89 12.01
C ILE A 159 -20.97 -7.51 13.36
#